data_AF-A0A1I1R1H1-F1
#
_entry.id   AF-A0A1I1R1H1-F1
#
_cell.length_a   1.000
_cell.length_b   1.000
_cell.length_c   1.000
_cell.angle_alpha   90.00
_cell.angle_beta   90.00
_cell.angle_gamma   90.00
#
_symmetry.space_group_name_H-M   'P 1'
#
loop_
_entity.id
_entity.type
_entity.pdbx_description
1 polymer ?
#
loop_
_entity_poly.entity_id
_entity_poly.type
_entity_poly.pdbx_seq_one_letter_code
_entity_poly.pdbx_strand_id
1 'polypeptide(L)'
;MQTMKPALKPFQKSLSLIIIPVSFVLFYIYGWTFISTLLKLNNFYGNLYNYYHVSALSFSIYNLLVAFIAGILTVRLVKGVLNKRQKYVKQSLWIFLALAAILVSGEIILHLSLEGRL
;
A
#
# COMPACT_ATOMS: atom_id res chain seq x y z
N MET A 1 -28.00 -6.39 28.67
CA MET A 1 -27.45 -7.28 27.62
C MET A 1 -26.02 -6.83 27.31
N GLN A 2 -25.01 -7.44 27.95
CA GLN A 2 -23.61 -7.16 27.63
C GLN A 2 -23.30 -7.78 26.28
N THR A 3 -23.22 -6.98 25.22
CA THR A 3 -22.74 -7.45 23.93
C THR A 3 -21.27 -7.82 24.09
N MET A 4 -20.95 -9.11 24.12
CA MET A 4 -19.57 -9.59 24.09
C MET A 4 -18.89 -8.97 22.87
N LYS A 5 -17.98 -8.00 23.11
CA LYS A 5 -17.16 -7.44 22.03
C LYS A 5 -16.33 -8.59 21.47
N PRO A 6 -16.43 -8.90 20.17
CA PRO A 6 -15.75 -10.05 19.63
C PRO A 6 -14.24 -9.83 19.76
N ALA A 7 -13.58 -10.74 20.47
CA ALA A 7 -12.15 -10.68 20.71
C ALA A 7 -11.37 -10.87 19.39
N LEU A 8 -10.24 -10.17 19.27
CA LEU A 8 -9.37 -10.31 18.11
C LEU A 8 -8.81 -11.73 18.06
N LYS A 9 -9.00 -12.46 16.95
CA LYS A 9 -8.45 -13.80 16.81
C LYS A 9 -6.91 -13.74 16.85
N PRO A 10 -6.20 -14.70 17.47
CA PRO A 10 -4.74 -14.70 17.57
C PRO A 10 -4.06 -14.53 16.20
N PHE A 11 -4.58 -15.23 15.19
CA PHE A 11 -4.14 -15.12 13.80
C PHE A 11 -4.24 -13.70 13.24
N GLN A 12 -5.37 -13.00 13.47
CA GLN A 12 -5.57 -11.63 13.02
C GLN A 12 -4.58 -10.66 13.67
N LYS A 13 -4.24 -10.90 14.94
CA LYS A 13 -3.25 -10.11 15.68
C LYS A 13 -1.84 -10.29 15.10
N SER A 14 -1.42 -11.55 14.91
CA SER A 14 -0.12 -11.88 14.32
C SER A 14 0.02 -11.32 12.91
N LEU A 15 -1.02 -11.49 12.08
CA LEU A 15 -1.03 -10.98 10.72
C LEU A 15 -0.99 -9.45 10.67
N SER A 16 -1.69 -8.77 11.57
CA SER A 16 -1.64 -7.30 11.66
C SER A 16 -0.25 -6.79 12.05
N LEU A 17 0.46 -7.50 12.94
CA LEU A 17 1.83 -7.15 13.34
C LEU A 17 2.82 -7.22 12.17
N ILE A 18 2.56 -8.07 11.18
CA ILE A 18 3.37 -8.18 9.95
C ILE A 18 2.93 -7.11 8.93
N ILE A 19 1.62 -6.90 8.77
CA ILE A 19 1.13 -5.99 7.73
C ILE A 19 1.40 -4.53 8.07
N ILE A 20 1.37 -4.14 9.35
CA ILE A 20 1.67 -2.75 9.77
C ILE A 20 3.04 -2.27 9.27
N PRO A 21 4.16 -2.96 9.51
CA PRO A 21 5.46 -2.52 9.00
C PRO A 21 5.50 -2.55 7.47
N VAL A 22 4.89 -3.53 6.81
CA VAL A 22 4.82 -3.59 5.35
C VAL A 22 4.06 -2.39 4.78
N SER A 23 2.88 -2.07 5.32
CA SER A 23 2.08 -0.94 4.87
C SER A 23 2.76 0.40 5.17
N PHE A 24 3.52 0.48 6.26
CA PHE A 24 4.33 1.67 6.56
C PHE A 24 5.46 1.86 5.55
N VAL A 25 6.17 0.78 5.21
CA VAL A 25 7.23 0.82 4.18
C VAL A 25 6.66 1.20 2.82
N LEU A 26 5.51 0.65 2.43
CA LEU A 26 4.82 1.03 1.19
C LEU A 26 4.45 2.53 1.20
N PHE A 27 3.88 3.03 2.30
CA PHE A 27 3.58 4.45 2.43
C PHE A 27 4.83 5.32 2.22
N TYR A 28 5.95 4.94 2.85
CA TYR A 28 7.20 5.67 2.75
C TYR A 28 7.79 5.65 1.34
N ILE A 29 7.93 4.48 0.73
CA ILE A 29 8.55 4.33 -0.60
C ILE A 29 7.72 5.02 -1.68
N TYR A 30 6.41 4.75 -1.73
CA TYR A 30 5.53 5.34 -2.73
C TYR A 30 5.33 6.85 -2.49
N GLY A 31 5.29 7.28 -1.23
CA GLY A 31 5.24 8.70 -0.87
C GLY A 31 6.51 9.45 -1.29
N TRP A 32 7.68 8.85 -1.05
CA TRP A 32 8.96 9.40 -1.49
C TRP A 32 9.08 9.46 -3.02
N THR A 33 8.57 8.43 -3.71
CA THR A 33 8.55 8.38 -5.17
C THR A 33 7.65 9.47 -5.76
N PHE A 34 6.48 9.70 -5.17
CA PHE A 34 5.61 10.83 -5.52
C PHE A 34 6.34 12.17 -5.37
N ILE A 35 6.93 12.44 -4.21
CA ILE A 35 7.64 13.70 -3.93
C ILE A 35 8.81 13.88 -4.90
N SER A 36 9.62 12.82 -5.09
CA SER A 36 10.78 12.85 -5.99
C SER A 36 10.38 13.14 -7.44
N THR A 37 9.28 12.54 -7.91
CA THR A 37 8.77 12.76 -9.28
C THR A 37 8.19 14.17 -9.43
N LEU A 38 7.39 14.63 -8.46
CA LEU A 38 6.75 15.94 -8.50
C LEU A 38 7.77 17.08 -8.46
N LEU A 39 8.79 16.95 -7.60
CA LEU A 39 9.88 17.92 -7.48
C LEU A 39 10.97 17.74 -8.54
N LYS A 40 10.81 16.79 -9.47
CA LYS A 40 11.78 16.47 -10.53
C LYS A 40 13.20 16.26 -9.99
N LEU A 41 13.31 15.59 -8.84
CA LEU A 41 14.60 15.28 -8.25
C LEU A 41 15.36 14.33 -9.17
N ASN A 42 16.62 14.63 -9.45
CA ASN A 42 17.47 13.77 -10.27
C ASN A 42 17.98 12.56 -9.47
N ASN A 43 17.08 11.65 -9.13
CA ASN A 43 17.35 10.40 -8.44
C ASN A 43 16.58 9.24 -9.09
N PHE A 44 16.88 8.01 -8.69
CA PHE A 44 16.27 6.81 -9.27
C PHE A 44 14.72 6.86 -9.22
N TYR A 45 14.14 7.21 -8.08
CA TYR A 45 12.69 7.24 -7.88
C TYR A 45 12.01 8.37 -8.65
N GLY A 46 12.64 9.53 -8.77
CA GLY A 46 12.13 10.68 -9.52
C GLY A 46 12.17 10.47 -11.03
N ASN A 47 13.07 9.62 -11.52
CA ASN A 47 13.24 9.33 -12.94
C ASN A 47 12.53 8.03 -13.39
N LEU A 48 11.93 7.28 -12.46
CA LEU A 48 11.36 5.95 -12.72
C LEU A 48 10.20 5.98 -13.74
N TYR A 49 9.48 7.10 -13.84
CA TYR A 49 8.41 7.26 -14.83
C TYR A 49 8.91 7.17 -16.28
N ASN A 50 10.17 7.56 -16.54
CA ASN A 50 10.78 7.45 -17.87
C ASN A 50 11.01 5.99 -18.25
N TYR A 51 11.39 5.15 -17.28
CA TYR A 51 11.57 3.71 -17.49
C TYR A 51 10.25 3.03 -17.87
N TYR A 52 9.15 3.46 -17.25
CA TYR A 52 7.81 2.94 -17.54
C TYR A 52 7.13 3.62 -18.74
N HIS A 53 7.80 4.56 -19.43
CA HIS A 53 7.25 5.31 -20.58
C HIS A 53 5.89 5.97 -20.30
N VAL A 54 5.63 6.39 -19.06
CA VAL A 54 4.38 7.06 -18.65
C VAL A 54 4.62 8.53 -18.35
N SER A 55 3.56 9.34 -18.37
CA SER A 55 3.67 10.75 -17.99
C SER A 55 4.06 10.89 -16.51
N ALA A 56 4.95 11.85 -16.20
CA ALA A 56 5.38 12.14 -14.82
C ALA A 56 4.18 12.47 -13.90
N LEU A 57 3.15 13.14 -14.44
CA LEU A 57 1.95 13.47 -13.70
C LEU A 57 1.14 12.22 -13.36
N SER A 58 0.88 11.35 -14.35
CA SER A 58 0.14 10.09 -14.12
C SER A 58 0.89 9.18 -13.15
N PHE A 59 2.21 9.06 -13.30
CA PHE A 59 3.05 8.27 -12.42
C PHE A 59 3.06 8.80 -10.98
N SER A 60 3.20 10.11 -10.81
CA SER A 60 3.18 10.73 -9.49
C SER A 60 1.82 10.56 -8.80
N ILE A 61 0.70 10.79 -9.50
CA ILE A 61 -0.65 10.58 -8.95
C ILE A 61 -0.86 9.12 -8.52
N TYR A 62 -0.45 8.16 -9.33
CA TYR A 62 -0.52 6.74 -8.98
C TYR A 62 0.24 6.45 -7.67
N ASN A 63 1.48 6.91 -7.58
CA ASN A 63 2.30 6.71 -6.37
C ASN A 63 1.69 7.38 -5.14
N LEU A 64 1.11 8.57 -5.30
CA LEU A 64 0.39 9.27 -4.22
C LEU A 64 -0.81 8.45 -3.74
N LEU A 65 -1.61 7.88 -4.65
CA LEU A 65 -2.77 7.07 -4.29
C LEU A 65 -2.36 5.82 -3.51
N VAL A 66 -1.33 5.11 -3.98
CA VAL A 66 -0.81 3.92 -3.28
C VAL A 66 -0.31 4.30 -1.89
N ALA A 67 0.49 5.37 -1.79
CA ALA A 67 0.98 5.85 -0.50
C ALA A 67 -0.18 6.20 0.44
N PHE A 68 -1.18 6.94 -0.04
CA PHE A 68 -2.32 7.36 0.75
C PHE A 68 -3.13 6.17 1.29
N ILE A 69 -3.40 5.17 0.45
CA ILE A 69 -4.10 3.94 0.87
C ILE A 69 -3.27 3.19 1.92
N ALA A 70 -1.96 3.02 1.68
CA ALA A 70 -1.06 2.34 2.61
C ALA A 70 -0.95 3.07 3.97
N GLY A 71 -0.93 4.40 3.96
CA GLY A 71 -0.95 5.24 5.15
C GLY A 71 -2.25 5.07 5.96
N ILE A 72 -3.41 5.16 5.29
CA ILE A 72 -4.71 4.90 5.92
C ILE A 72 -4.76 3.50 6.52
N LEU A 73 -4.25 2.50 5.79
CA LEU A 73 -4.23 1.11 6.22
C LEU A 73 -3.40 0.93 7.48
N THR A 74 -2.20 1.54 7.51
CA THR A 74 -1.31 1.56 8.67
C THR A 74 -2.01 2.15 9.89
N VAL A 75 -2.58 3.35 9.77
CA VAL A 75 -3.28 4.03 10.88
C VAL A 75 -4.47 3.20 11.37
N ARG A 76 -5.27 2.62 10.45
CA ARG A 76 -6.43 1.80 10.80
C ARG A 76 -6.03 0.49 11.49
N LEU A 77 -4.96 -0.17 11.05
CA LEU A 77 -4.46 -1.38 11.68
C LEU A 77 -3.91 -1.09 13.08
N VAL A 78 -3.07 -0.06 13.23
CA VAL A 78 -2.55 0.36 14.53
C VAL A 78 -3.69 0.67 15.50
N LYS A 79 -4.64 1.54 15.09
CA LYS A 79 -5.82 1.86 15.91
C LYS A 79 -6.70 0.64 16.18
N GLY A 80 -6.84 -0.26 15.22
CA GLY A 80 -7.64 -1.49 15.33
C GLY A 80 -7.05 -2.48 16.33
N VAL A 81 -5.72 -2.64 16.32
CA VAL A 81 -4.98 -3.50 17.25
C VAL A 81 -4.98 -2.90 18.66
N LEU A 82 -4.67 -1.61 18.81
CA LEU A 82 -4.63 -0.94 20.12
C LEU A 82 -6.01 -0.93 20.80
N ASN A 83 -7.07 -0.60 20.06
CA ASN A 83 -8.42 -0.54 20.59
C ASN A 83 -9.17 -1.89 20.57
N LYS A 84 -8.48 -2.99 20.21
CA LYS A 84 -9.04 -4.34 20.05
C LYS A 84 -10.33 -4.37 19.20
N ARG A 85 -10.44 -3.49 18.18
CA ARG A 85 -11.63 -3.39 17.34
C ARG A 85 -11.52 -4.28 16.11
N GLN A 86 -12.05 -5.51 16.22
CA GLN A 86 -11.95 -6.54 15.17
C GLN A 86 -12.47 -6.10 13.80
N LYS A 87 -13.54 -5.30 13.74
CA LYS A 87 -14.12 -4.82 12.47
C LYS A 87 -13.09 -4.03 11.64
N TYR A 88 -12.31 -3.16 12.29
CA TYR A 88 -11.30 -2.35 11.59
C TYR A 88 -10.15 -3.21 11.11
N VAL A 89 -9.68 -4.16 11.94
CA VAL A 89 -8.62 -5.09 11.55
C VAL A 89 -9.06 -5.94 10.36
N LYS A 90 -10.24 -6.57 10.41
CA LYS A 90 -10.75 -7.40 9.31
C LYS A 90 -10.87 -6.60 8.01
N GLN A 91 -11.44 -5.40 8.05
CA GLN A 91 -11.58 -4.55 6.87
C GLN A 91 -10.21 -4.15 6.31
N SER A 92 -9.27 -3.75 7.17
CA SER A 92 -7.92 -3.40 6.73
C SER A 92 -7.18 -4.58 6.11
N LEU A 93 -7.35 -5.81 6.60
CA LEU A 93 -6.76 -7.00 5.98
C LEU A 93 -7.28 -7.22 4.55
N TRP A 94 -8.58 -7.05 4.31
CA TRP A 94 -9.16 -7.14 2.97
C TRP A 94 -8.68 -6.04 2.04
N ILE A 95 -8.58 -4.79 2.54
CA ILE A 95 -8.03 -3.67 1.76
C ILE A 95 -6.56 -3.95 1.41
N PHE A 96 -5.79 -4.52 2.33
CA PHE A 96 -4.39 -4.87 2.08
C PHE A 96 -4.28 -5.93 0.98
N LEU A 97 -5.10 -6.99 1.05
CA LEU A 97 -5.13 -8.04 0.03
C LEU A 97 -5.50 -7.49 -1.35
N ALA A 98 -6.51 -6.62 -1.42
CA ALA A 98 -6.91 -5.97 -2.66
C ALA A 98 -5.78 -5.08 -3.22
N LEU A 99 -5.14 -4.28 -2.37
CA LEU A 99 -4.00 -3.45 -2.77
C LEU A 99 -2.84 -4.31 -3.28
N ALA A 100 -2.49 -5.38 -2.56
CA ALA A 100 -1.43 -6.30 -2.96
C ALA A 100 -1.72 -6.96 -4.31
N ALA A 101 -2.96 -7.43 -4.52
CA ALA A 101 -3.37 -8.01 -5.79
C ALA A 101 -3.24 -7.01 -6.96
N ILE A 102 -3.65 -5.75 -6.75
CA ILE A 102 -3.53 -4.70 -7.76
C ILE A 102 -2.05 -4.41 -8.07
N LEU A 103 -1.21 -4.24 -7.05
CA LEU A 103 0.22 -3.97 -7.22
C LEU A 103 0.92 -5.12 -7.96
N VAL A 104 0.69 -6.36 -7.55
CA VAL A 104 1.28 -7.54 -8.20
C VAL A 104 0.81 -7.66 -9.64
N SER A 105 -0.49 -7.44 -9.91
CA SER A 105 -1.01 -7.47 -11.28
C SER A 105 -0.39 -6.37 -12.15
N GLY A 106 -0.23 -5.16 -11.59
CA GLY A 106 0.42 -4.04 -12.27
C GLY A 106 1.88 -4.35 -12.63
N GLU A 107 2.65 -4.88 -11.68
CA GLU A 107 4.04 -5.30 -11.91
C GLU A 107 4.13 -6.40 -12.98
N ILE A 108 3.24 -7.40 -12.96
CA ILE A 108 3.20 -8.46 -13.97
C ILE A 108 2.94 -7.87 -15.37
N ILE A 109 1.97 -6.97 -15.50
CA ILE A 109 1.64 -6.34 -16.79
C ILE A 109 2.83 -5.53 -17.32
N LEU A 110 3.46 -4.75 -16.45
CA LEU A 110 4.64 -3.96 -16.81
C LEU A 110 5.80 -4.85 -17.24
N HIS A 111 6.04 -5.95 -16.52
CA HIS A 111 7.10 -6.90 -16.85
C HIS A 111 6.87 -7.60 -18.19
N LEU A 112 5.65 -8.09 -18.44
CA LEU A 112 5.30 -8.75 -19.71
C LEU A 112 5.39 -7.79 -20.90
N SER A 113 5.04 -6.52 -20.70
CA SER A 113 5.18 -5.48 -21.73
C SER A 113 6.65 -5.17 -22.05
N LEU A 114 7.52 -5.13 -21.02
CA LEU A 114 8.96 -4.91 -21.19
C LEU A 114 9.66 -6.08 -21.89
N GLU A 115 9.19 -7.31 -21.70
CA GLU A 115 9.70 -8.50 -22.41
C GLU A 115 9.21 -8.61 -23.87
N GLY A 116 8.37 -7.68 -24.35
CA GLY A 116 7.81 -7.72 -25.70
C GLY A 116 6.86 -8.89 -25.95
N ARG A 117 6.23 -9.42 -24.90
CA ARG A 117 5.30 -10.57 -24.94
C ARG A 117 3.82 -10.15 -24.97
N LEU A 118 3.55 -8.85 -25.16
CA LEU A 118 2.23 -8.22 -25.24
C LEU A 118 2.17 -7.31 -26.48
#